data_AF-A0A3A4RRA7-F1
#
_entry.id   AF-A0A3A4RRA7-F1
#
_cell.length_a   1.000
_cell.length_b   1.000
_cell.length_c   1.000
_cell.angle_alpha   90.00
_cell.angle_beta   90.00
_cell.angle_gamma   90.00
#
_symmetry.space_group_name_H-M   'P 1'
#
loop_
_entity.id
_entity.type
_entity.pdbx_description
1 polymer ?
#
loop_
_entity_poly.entity_id
_entity_poly.type
_entity_poly.pdbx_seq_one_letter_code
_entity_poly.pdbx_strand_id
1 'polypeptide(L)'
;SEDQGTTPEGENSSDAETGNEQSEVPENDPAPISSAGKYIADHTIAKETVLRSIPVEAINRARNNLHIMYCGTSHSSQTTDGMDHLQDYKSGDDTLFAVTFNGNPVSGSLDIHYRPTSPVNVYSAADLSNDTTDAGGHTAYYRRTVEYLDHPDHQDVNVVMWSWCSIEGHNVEIYLDNFSELIELYKAGGAKGRTLENQVTFVFMTGYARGSDGNTPEPPYIRSPYQNHKRIVDFCKANSYFCLDYWSHDTHQYETDEFYPNAQGNTPTHLLDWMNDHPGDWYECDPAHASDYDLLGNRRAYAAWWLWARIAGWDGN
;
A
#
# COMPACT_ATOMS: atom_id res chain seq x y z
N SER A 1 -15.68 73.34 38.57
CA SER A 1 -16.83 72.95 39.40
C SER A 1 -17.89 72.41 38.46
N GLU A 2 -18.41 71.22 38.78
CA GLU A 2 -19.81 70.75 38.60
C GLU A 2 -20.58 71.13 37.31
N ASP A 3 -21.29 70.23 36.63
CA ASP A 3 -21.43 68.76 36.72
C ASP A 3 -21.95 68.27 35.34
N GLN A 4 -21.87 66.97 35.02
CA GLN A 4 -22.12 66.46 33.64
C GLN A 4 -23.45 65.75 33.41
N GLY A 5 -24.00 65.97 32.21
CA GLY A 5 -24.74 64.97 31.42
C GLY A 5 -26.26 64.91 31.64
N THR A 6 -27.07 64.39 30.69
CA THR A 6 -26.81 64.11 29.26
C THR A 6 -28.15 64.01 28.51
N THR A 7 -28.12 64.20 27.18
CA THR A 7 -29.23 64.11 26.20
C THR A 7 -29.40 62.67 25.63
N PRO A 8 -30.19 62.39 24.57
CA PRO A 8 -31.66 62.53 24.39
C PRO A 8 -32.33 61.23 23.78
N GLU A 9 -33.63 61.31 23.35
CA GLU A 9 -34.34 60.65 22.20
C GLU A 9 -34.00 59.18 21.78
N GLY A 10 -34.87 58.25 21.31
CA GLY A 10 -36.09 58.28 20.48
C GLY A 10 -35.84 57.41 19.20
N GLU A 11 -36.69 56.53 18.66
CA GLU A 11 -38.08 56.08 18.93
C GLU A 11 -38.37 54.65 18.32
N ASN A 12 -39.59 54.14 18.54
CA ASN A 12 -40.50 53.47 17.56
C ASN A 12 -40.54 51.94 17.28
N SER A 13 -41.79 51.42 17.27
CA SER A 13 -42.39 50.31 16.46
C SER A 13 -41.83 48.87 16.51
N SER A 14 -42.59 47.76 16.32
CA SER A 14 -44.01 47.39 16.53
C SER A 14 -44.19 45.89 16.14
N ASP A 15 -45.07 45.16 16.84
CA ASP A 15 -45.80 43.94 16.42
C ASP A 15 -45.14 42.81 15.59
N ALA A 16 -45.09 41.59 16.16
CA ALA A 16 -45.89 40.43 15.70
C ALA A 16 -45.44 39.10 16.35
N GLU A 17 -46.35 38.40 17.03
CA GLU A 17 -46.16 37.00 17.44
C GLU A 17 -46.33 36.06 16.24
N THR A 18 -45.41 35.10 16.06
CA THR A 18 -45.68 33.84 15.34
C THR A 18 -45.03 32.68 16.09
N GLY A 19 -45.70 31.52 16.10
CA GLY A 19 -45.38 30.39 16.96
C GLY A 19 -44.11 29.64 16.56
N ASN A 20 -43.39 29.13 17.56
CA ASN A 20 -42.16 28.34 17.39
C ASN A 20 -42.49 26.83 17.42
N GLU A 21 -42.71 26.22 16.26
CA GLU A 21 -42.77 24.76 16.15
C GLU A 21 -41.35 24.17 16.16
N GLN A 22 -40.90 23.74 17.34
CA GLN A 22 -39.73 22.86 17.44
C GLN A 22 -40.10 21.48 16.86
N SER A 23 -39.62 21.21 15.65
CA SER A 23 -39.53 19.85 15.14
C SER A 23 -38.18 19.25 15.58
N GLU A 24 -38.26 18.25 16.47
CA GLU A 24 -37.09 17.46 16.85
C GLU A 24 -36.67 16.59 15.65
N VAL A 25 -35.57 16.98 15.00
CA VAL A 25 -34.87 16.09 14.06
C VAL A 25 -34.07 15.10 14.90
N PRO A 26 -34.28 13.77 14.78
CA PRO A 26 -33.52 12.81 15.56
C PRO A 26 -32.06 12.78 15.09
N GLU A 27 -31.14 13.22 15.97
CA GLU A 27 -29.70 13.04 15.78
C GLU A 27 -29.38 11.54 15.67
N ASN A 28 -29.04 11.11 14.45
CA ASN A 28 -28.46 9.80 14.20
C ASN A 28 -27.59 9.83 12.93
N ASP A 29 -26.81 10.90 12.76
CA ASP A 29 -25.60 10.82 11.95
C ASP A 29 -24.54 10.06 12.74
N PRO A 30 -24.12 8.85 12.32
CA PRO A 30 -22.93 8.25 12.90
C PRO A 30 -21.75 9.17 12.57
N ALA A 31 -21.06 9.65 13.60
CA ALA A 31 -19.84 10.44 13.44
C ALA A 31 -18.90 9.72 12.44
N PRO A 32 -18.23 10.45 11.53
CA PRO A 32 -17.46 9.83 10.46
C PRO A 32 -16.42 8.88 11.07
N ILE A 33 -16.63 7.58 10.87
CA ILE A 33 -15.68 6.55 11.25
C ILE A 33 -14.42 6.85 10.46
N SER A 34 -13.36 7.24 11.16
CA SER A 34 -12.06 7.53 10.56
C SER A 34 -11.63 6.34 9.69
N SER A 35 -11.60 6.54 8.37
CA SER A 35 -11.19 5.53 7.39
C SER A 35 -9.68 5.29 7.37
N ALA A 36 -8.93 6.01 8.21
CA ALA A 36 -7.48 6.00 8.25
C ALA A 36 -6.94 4.59 8.59
N GLY A 37 -6.30 3.96 7.61
CA GLY A 37 -5.66 2.65 7.75
C GLY A 37 -6.36 1.51 7.02
N LYS A 38 -7.60 1.68 6.52
CA LYS A 38 -8.42 0.57 5.99
C LYS A 38 -7.78 -0.26 4.87
N TYR A 39 -6.81 0.28 4.14
CA TYR A 39 -6.18 -0.35 2.97
C TYR A 39 -4.64 -0.41 3.07
N ILE A 40 -4.07 -0.19 4.26
CA ILE A 40 -2.63 -0.30 4.50
C ILE A 40 -2.34 -1.70 5.03
N ALA A 41 -1.59 -2.50 4.28
CA ALA A 41 -1.12 -3.80 4.73
C ALA A 41 0.19 -3.63 5.51
N ASP A 42 0.05 -3.12 6.74
CA ASP A 42 1.16 -2.89 7.67
C ASP A 42 1.49 -4.13 8.51
N HIS A 43 2.39 -3.96 9.50
CA HIS A 43 2.83 -5.00 10.42
C HIS A 43 1.70 -5.72 11.17
N THR A 44 0.54 -5.07 11.39
CA THR A 44 -0.62 -5.67 12.04
C THR A 44 -1.36 -6.64 11.12
N ILE A 45 -1.32 -6.36 9.81
CA ILE A 45 -1.87 -7.19 8.73
C ILE A 45 -0.90 -8.30 8.31
N ALA A 46 0.41 -8.04 8.40
CA ALA A 46 1.50 -8.94 8.03
C ALA A 46 1.71 -10.09 9.05
N LYS A 47 0.63 -10.79 9.43
CA LYS A 47 0.60 -11.88 10.41
C LYS A 47 -0.07 -13.11 9.82
N GLU A 48 0.41 -14.31 10.13
CA GLU A 48 -0.19 -15.54 9.61
C GLU A 48 -1.65 -15.68 10.06
N THR A 49 -1.98 -15.29 11.30
CA THR A 49 -3.36 -15.29 11.80
C THR A 49 -4.30 -14.44 10.94
N VAL A 50 -3.81 -13.34 10.36
CA VAL A 50 -4.58 -12.50 9.42
C VAL A 50 -4.69 -13.17 8.05
N LEU A 51 -3.61 -13.75 7.51
CA LEU A 51 -3.67 -14.59 6.29
C LEU A 51 -4.74 -15.70 6.42
N ARG A 52 -4.73 -16.44 7.54
CA ARG A 52 -5.65 -17.56 7.80
C ARG A 52 -7.09 -17.10 8.05
N SER A 53 -7.32 -15.82 8.33
CA SER A 53 -8.66 -15.24 8.47
C SER A 53 -9.30 -14.79 7.14
N ILE A 54 -8.53 -14.72 6.05
CA ILE A 54 -9.06 -14.34 4.73
C ILE A 54 -10.05 -15.41 4.25
N PRO A 55 -11.32 -15.05 3.94
CA PRO A 55 -12.29 -16.02 3.43
C PRO A 55 -11.83 -16.69 2.13
N VAL A 56 -12.08 -18.00 1.99
CA VAL A 56 -11.72 -18.78 0.79
C VAL A 56 -12.39 -18.19 -0.46
N GLU A 57 -13.59 -17.63 -0.33
CA GLU A 57 -14.29 -16.92 -1.40
C GLU A 57 -13.57 -15.64 -1.84
N ALA A 58 -12.89 -14.93 -0.92
CA ALA A 58 -12.09 -13.75 -1.24
C ALA A 58 -10.79 -14.13 -1.96
N ILE A 59 -10.12 -15.18 -1.50
CA ILE A 59 -8.95 -15.78 -2.18
C ILE A 59 -9.34 -16.26 -3.58
N ASN A 60 -10.49 -16.91 -3.73
CA ASN A 60 -11.02 -17.33 -5.04
C ASN A 60 -11.34 -16.12 -5.95
N ARG A 61 -11.90 -15.03 -5.42
CA ARG A 61 -12.10 -13.80 -6.21
C ARG A 61 -10.78 -13.16 -6.62
N ALA A 62 -9.75 -13.19 -5.78
CA ALA A 62 -8.43 -12.68 -6.14
C ALA A 62 -7.84 -13.49 -7.30
N ARG A 63 -7.76 -14.82 -7.15
CA ARG A 63 -7.17 -15.72 -8.17
C ARG A 63 -7.90 -15.69 -9.51
N ASN A 64 -9.22 -15.56 -9.50
CA ASN A 64 -10.01 -15.61 -10.74
C ASN A 64 -10.16 -14.27 -11.47
N ASN A 65 -9.85 -13.14 -10.83
CA ASN A 65 -10.13 -11.81 -11.39
C ASN A 65 -8.91 -10.87 -11.45
N LEU A 66 -7.82 -11.13 -10.73
CA LEU A 66 -6.67 -10.22 -10.69
C LEU A 66 -5.55 -10.68 -11.61
N HIS A 67 -5.10 -9.77 -12.46
CA HIS A 67 -3.92 -9.89 -13.31
C HIS A 67 -2.97 -8.75 -12.93
N ILE A 68 -1.90 -9.09 -12.19
CA ILE A 68 -1.09 -8.13 -11.45
C ILE A 68 0.24 -7.90 -12.17
N MET A 69 0.48 -6.70 -12.68
CA MET A 69 1.83 -6.27 -13.07
C MET A 69 2.62 -5.92 -11.80
N TYR A 70 3.68 -6.68 -11.50
CA TYR A 70 4.60 -6.35 -10.41
C TYR A 70 6.03 -6.18 -10.93
N CYS A 71 6.60 -4.99 -10.72
CA CYS A 71 7.93 -4.62 -11.23
C CYS A 71 8.87 -4.16 -10.11
N GLY A 72 10.16 -4.43 -10.26
CA GLY A 72 11.16 -3.99 -9.30
C GLY A 72 12.52 -4.66 -9.48
N THR A 73 13.38 -4.43 -8.48
CA THR A 73 14.74 -4.97 -8.33
C THR A 73 14.75 -6.04 -7.24
N SER A 74 15.91 -6.38 -6.67
CA SER A 74 16.06 -7.35 -5.57
C SER A 74 14.98 -7.29 -4.48
N HIS A 75 14.64 -6.11 -3.93
CA HIS A 75 13.69 -6.04 -2.82
C HIS A 75 12.24 -6.35 -3.20
N SER A 76 11.88 -6.36 -4.50
CA SER A 76 10.58 -6.90 -4.92
C SER A 76 10.48 -8.40 -4.74
N SER A 77 11.61 -9.12 -4.82
CA SER A 77 11.59 -10.58 -4.71
C SER A 77 11.18 -11.02 -3.32
N GLN A 78 11.49 -10.25 -2.26
CA GLN A 78 11.04 -10.58 -0.89
C GLN A 78 9.51 -10.75 -0.75
N THR A 79 8.68 -10.15 -1.62
CA THR A 79 7.24 -10.48 -1.68
C THR A 79 6.97 -11.74 -2.53
N THR A 80 7.59 -11.87 -3.70
CA THR A 80 7.34 -13.01 -4.60
C THR A 80 7.86 -14.32 -4.05
N ASP A 81 9.06 -14.33 -3.48
CA ASP A 81 9.75 -15.51 -2.97
C ASP A 81 9.00 -16.05 -1.74
N GLY A 82 8.53 -15.16 -0.85
CA GLY A 82 7.62 -15.51 0.23
C GLY A 82 6.28 -16.06 -0.28
N MET A 83 5.68 -15.43 -1.31
CA MET A 83 4.42 -15.94 -1.90
C MET A 83 4.58 -17.29 -2.61
N ASP A 84 5.75 -17.56 -3.20
CA ASP A 84 6.06 -18.83 -3.87
C ASP A 84 6.18 -19.96 -2.84
N HIS A 85 7.00 -19.77 -1.80
CA HIS A 85 7.25 -20.77 -0.76
C HIS A 85 6.06 -20.95 0.20
N LEU A 86 5.14 -19.97 0.31
CA LEU A 86 3.90 -20.12 1.07
C LEU A 86 3.09 -21.34 0.63
N GLN A 87 3.13 -21.70 -0.66
CA GLN A 87 2.44 -22.86 -1.22
C GLN A 87 2.86 -24.18 -0.54
N ASP A 88 4.11 -24.28 -0.08
CA ASP A 88 4.65 -25.49 0.55
C ASP A 88 4.60 -25.45 2.10
N TYR A 89 4.16 -24.34 2.71
CA TYR A 89 4.24 -24.12 4.16
C TYR A 89 3.29 -25.02 4.98
N LYS A 90 1.98 -25.04 4.67
CA LYS A 90 0.99 -25.88 5.37
C LYS A 90 0.13 -26.66 4.38
N SER A 91 -0.37 -27.81 4.84
CA SER A 91 -1.18 -28.72 4.02
C SER A 91 -2.39 -28.03 3.39
N GLY A 92 -2.39 -27.91 2.06
CA GLY A 92 -3.44 -27.26 1.28
C GLY A 92 -3.11 -25.83 0.84
N ASP A 93 -1.97 -25.26 1.23
CA ASP A 93 -1.55 -23.94 0.78
C ASP A 93 -1.18 -23.92 -0.71
N ASP A 94 -0.68 -25.04 -1.22
CA ASP A 94 -0.47 -25.35 -2.64
C ASP A 94 -1.75 -25.16 -3.49
N THR A 95 -2.91 -25.37 -2.87
CA THR A 95 -4.22 -25.25 -3.47
C THR A 95 -4.92 -23.95 -3.07
N LEU A 96 -4.61 -23.36 -1.92
CA LEU A 96 -5.27 -22.15 -1.42
C LEU A 96 -4.57 -20.87 -1.91
N PHE A 97 -3.24 -20.82 -1.79
CA PHE A 97 -2.38 -19.69 -2.13
C PHE A 97 -1.56 -19.92 -3.41
N ALA A 98 -2.06 -20.78 -4.29
CA ALA A 98 -1.49 -21.03 -5.61
C ALA A 98 -1.25 -19.71 -6.38
N VAL A 99 -0.04 -19.52 -6.92
CA VAL A 99 0.37 -18.29 -7.61
C VAL A 99 1.24 -18.61 -8.84
N THR A 100 1.18 -17.76 -9.86
CA THR A 100 2.05 -17.81 -11.04
C THR A 100 2.68 -16.44 -11.30
N PHE A 101 3.99 -16.42 -11.58
CA PHE A 101 4.78 -15.18 -11.71
C PHE A 101 5.16 -14.80 -13.15
N ASN A 102 4.74 -15.58 -14.15
CA ASN A 102 5.17 -15.39 -15.54
C ASN A 102 4.18 -14.59 -16.40
N GLY A 103 2.99 -14.25 -15.88
CA GLY A 103 1.91 -13.61 -16.65
C GLY A 103 1.22 -14.54 -17.65
N ASN A 104 1.17 -15.85 -17.36
CA ASN A 104 0.38 -16.83 -18.11
C ASN A 104 -0.62 -17.47 -17.13
N PRO A 105 -1.89 -17.02 -17.09
CA PRO A 105 -2.87 -17.48 -16.12
C PRO A 105 -3.00 -19.00 -16.05
N VAL A 106 -2.86 -19.56 -14.85
CA VAL A 106 -3.18 -20.97 -14.55
C VAL A 106 -4.48 -21.03 -13.76
N SER A 107 -5.38 -21.93 -14.16
CA SER A 107 -6.70 -22.05 -13.51
C SER A 107 -6.54 -22.42 -12.03
N GLY A 108 -7.08 -21.56 -11.16
CA GLY A 108 -6.93 -21.73 -9.71
C GLY A 108 -5.64 -21.14 -9.13
N SER A 109 -4.84 -20.39 -9.90
CA SER A 109 -3.68 -19.64 -9.39
C SER A 109 -3.91 -18.13 -9.50
N LEU A 110 -3.32 -17.34 -8.60
CA LEU A 110 -3.23 -15.89 -8.77
C LEU A 110 -2.22 -15.56 -9.87
N ASP A 111 -2.61 -14.70 -10.82
CA ASP A 111 -1.72 -14.32 -11.92
C ASP A 111 -0.97 -13.02 -11.62
N ILE A 112 0.35 -13.15 -11.51
CA ILE A 112 1.30 -12.05 -11.36
C ILE A 112 2.21 -12.08 -12.59
N HIS A 113 2.23 -10.98 -13.34
CA HIS A 113 3.25 -10.72 -14.34
C HIS A 113 4.46 -10.12 -13.62
N TYR A 114 5.27 -10.95 -12.97
CA TYR A 114 6.45 -10.47 -12.26
C TYR A 114 7.55 -10.12 -13.26
N ARG A 115 7.96 -8.85 -13.27
CA ARG A 115 8.97 -8.29 -14.18
C ARG A 115 10.15 -7.73 -13.36
N PRO A 116 10.98 -8.59 -12.74
CA PRO A 116 12.19 -8.15 -12.06
C PRO A 116 13.20 -7.57 -13.07
N THR A 117 14.00 -6.59 -12.64
CA THR A 117 15.04 -5.95 -13.47
C THR A 117 15.91 -6.99 -14.16
N SER A 118 15.79 -7.06 -15.49
CA SER A 118 16.58 -7.95 -16.32
C SER A 118 17.11 -7.20 -17.55
N PRO A 119 18.39 -7.39 -17.93
CA PRO A 119 18.98 -6.69 -19.08
C PRO A 119 18.34 -7.07 -20.43
N VAL A 120 17.49 -8.10 -20.47
CA VAL A 120 16.73 -8.52 -21.66
C VAL A 120 15.24 -8.17 -21.62
N ASN A 121 14.71 -7.65 -20.49
CA ASN A 121 13.30 -7.30 -20.35
C ASN A 121 13.12 -5.78 -20.30
N VAL A 122 12.72 -5.20 -21.44
CA VAL A 122 12.57 -3.75 -21.66
C VAL A 122 11.63 -3.07 -20.66
N TYR A 123 10.60 -3.78 -20.18
CA TYR A 123 9.61 -3.30 -19.21
C TYR A 123 10.12 -3.28 -17.77
N SER A 124 11.26 -3.92 -17.49
CA SER A 124 11.74 -4.15 -16.12
C SER A 124 12.95 -3.34 -15.70
N ALA A 125 13.67 -2.67 -16.61
CA ALA A 125 14.99 -2.10 -16.31
C ALA A 125 14.95 -0.77 -15.50
N ALA A 126 14.10 -0.70 -14.49
CA ALA A 126 14.01 0.32 -13.46
C ALA A 126 13.20 -0.22 -12.25
N ASP A 127 13.18 0.55 -11.19
CA ASP A 127 12.32 0.40 -10.02
C ASP A 127 11.86 1.81 -9.57
N LEU A 128 11.25 1.94 -8.39
CA LEU A 128 10.87 3.24 -7.83
C LEU A 128 12.08 4.10 -7.40
N SER A 129 13.27 3.51 -7.26
CA SER A 129 14.52 4.20 -6.90
C SER A 129 15.15 4.96 -8.08
N ASN A 130 14.33 5.48 -9.00
CA ASN A 130 14.78 6.27 -10.15
C ASN A 130 13.91 7.51 -10.36
N ASP A 131 14.31 8.59 -9.69
CA ASP A 131 13.70 9.93 -9.76
C ASP A 131 13.98 10.67 -11.08
N THR A 132 14.66 10.06 -12.05
CA THR A 132 15.00 10.74 -13.32
C THR A 132 13.76 10.86 -14.18
N THR A 133 13.23 12.08 -14.27
CA THR A 133 12.09 12.41 -15.14
C THR A 133 12.54 12.85 -16.53
N ASP A 134 11.66 12.69 -17.51
CA ASP A 134 11.76 13.43 -18.77
C ASP A 134 11.22 14.87 -18.62
N ALA A 135 11.07 15.56 -19.76
CA ALA A 135 10.55 16.94 -19.80
C ALA A 135 9.06 17.07 -19.41
N GLY A 136 8.31 15.96 -19.33
CA GLY A 136 6.93 15.91 -18.86
C GLY A 136 6.80 15.64 -17.35
N GLY A 137 7.90 15.40 -16.64
CA GLY A 137 7.86 14.96 -15.24
C GLY A 137 7.72 13.44 -15.08
N HIS A 138 7.85 12.66 -16.17
CA HIS A 138 7.59 11.23 -16.16
C HIS A 138 8.86 10.40 -15.98
N THR A 139 8.86 9.58 -14.93
CA THR A 139 9.95 8.66 -14.60
C THR A 139 10.04 7.45 -15.53
N ALA A 140 11.07 6.64 -15.31
CA ALA A 140 11.26 5.37 -16.00
C ALA A 140 10.14 4.34 -15.70
N TYR A 141 9.64 4.25 -14.47
CA TYR A 141 8.55 3.32 -14.11
C TYR A 141 7.20 3.78 -14.66
N TYR A 142 6.93 5.10 -14.68
CA TYR A 142 5.71 5.65 -15.28
C TYR A 142 5.59 5.26 -16.75
N ARG A 143 6.61 5.57 -17.56
CA ARG A 143 6.57 5.32 -19.00
C ARG A 143 6.47 3.84 -19.33
N ARG A 144 7.14 2.97 -18.56
CA ARG A 144 7.04 1.51 -18.68
C ARG A 144 5.68 0.96 -18.30
N THR A 145 5.03 1.54 -17.29
CA THR A 145 3.65 1.19 -16.93
C THR A 145 2.70 1.52 -18.06
N VAL A 146 2.84 2.71 -18.66
CA VAL A 146 2.05 3.09 -19.84
C VAL A 146 2.31 2.14 -21.02
N GLU A 147 3.57 1.88 -21.35
CA GLU A 147 3.98 0.98 -22.44
C GLU A 147 3.45 -0.46 -22.24
N TYR A 148 3.42 -0.94 -20.99
CA TYR A 148 2.95 -2.28 -20.65
C TYR A 148 1.42 -2.39 -20.73
N LEU A 149 0.68 -1.47 -20.12
CA LEU A 149 -0.80 -1.47 -20.06
C LEU A 149 -1.47 -1.09 -21.39
N ASP A 150 -0.76 -0.38 -22.27
CA ASP A 150 -1.22 -0.08 -23.64
C ASP A 150 -0.96 -1.24 -24.61
N HIS A 151 -0.16 -2.24 -24.23
CA HIS A 151 0.11 -3.39 -25.08
C HIS A 151 -1.16 -4.25 -25.26
N PRO A 152 -1.50 -4.70 -26.49
CA PRO A 152 -2.72 -5.47 -26.73
C PRO A 152 -2.77 -6.79 -25.96
N ASP A 153 -1.62 -7.38 -25.66
CA ASP A 153 -1.51 -8.66 -24.93
C ASP A 153 -1.61 -8.51 -23.39
N HIS A 154 -1.80 -7.28 -22.87
CA HIS A 154 -1.91 -6.99 -21.42
C HIS A 154 -3.17 -6.16 -21.07
N GLN A 155 -4.25 -6.29 -21.87
CA GLN A 155 -5.50 -5.56 -21.64
C GLN A 155 -6.34 -6.12 -20.47
N ASP A 156 -6.01 -7.32 -20.02
CA ASP A 156 -6.53 -8.01 -18.83
C ASP A 156 -5.92 -7.50 -17.52
N VAL A 157 -4.67 -7.02 -17.55
CA VAL A 157 -3.98 -6.43 -16.39
C VAL A 157 -4.81 -5.30 -15.77
N ASN A 158 -5.13 -5.49 -14.50
CA ASN A 158 -6.03 -4.63 -13.71
C ASN A 158 -5.47 -4.28 -12.32
N VAL A 159 -4.25 -4.71 -12.00
CA VAL A 159 -3.49 -4.25 -10.83
C VAL A 159 -2.05 -3.94 -11.22
N VAL A 160 -1.50 -2.84 -10.72
CA VAL A 160 -0.09 -2.46 -10.87
C VAL A 160 0.54 -2.22 -9.50
N MET A 161 1.71 -2.81 -9.29
CA MET A 161 2.57 -2.54 -8.14
C MET A 161 4.02 -2.36 -8.62
N TRP A 162 4.77 -1.47 -7.97
CA TRP A 162 6.21 -1.29 -8.20
C TRP A 162 6.94 -1.27 -6.86
N SER A 163 8.16 -1.80 -6.81
CA SER A 163 9.02 -1.81 -5.62
C SER A 163 10.13 -0.75 -5.67
N TRP A 164 10.66 -0.41 -4.51
CA TRP A 164 11.95 0.26 -4.32
C TRP A 164 13.08 -0.80 -4.25
N CYS A 165 14.30 -0.49 -4.71
CA CYS A 165 15.53 -1.10 -4.16
C CYS A 165 15.96 -0.37 -2.88
N SER A 166 15.80 0.95 -2.90
CA SER A 166 16.11 1.87 -1.80
C SER A 166 15.22 3.10 -1.90
N ILE A 167 14.60 3.50 -0.79
CA ILE A 167 13.82 4.74 -0.71
C ILE A 167 14.64 5.91 -0.13
N GLU A 168 15.88 5.65 0.29
CA GLU A 168 16.77 6.63 0.92
C GLU A 168 17.24 7.71 -0.08
N GLY A 169 17.04 8.98 0.28
CA GLY A 169 17.47 10.12 -0.54
C GLY A 169 16.57 10.46 -1.73
N HIS A 170 15.59 9.60 -2.02
CA HIS A 170 14.64 9.74 -3.13
C HIS A 170 13.55 10.79 -2.87
N ASN A 171 13.11 11.45 -3.95
CA ASN A 171 12.05 12.46 -3.92
C ASN A 171 10.67 11.82 -4.11
N VAL A 172 10.11 11.32 -3.01
CA VAL A 172 8.87 10.53 -3.04
C VAL A 172 7.66 11.26 -3.64
N GLU A 173 7.64 12.60 -3.64
CA GLU A 173 6.59 13.38 -4.32
C GLU A 173 6.45 13.00 -5.81
N ILE A 174 7.57 12.75 -6.52
CA ILE A 174 7.55 12.33 -7.94
C ILE A 174 6.79 11.00 -8.08
N TYR A 175 6.93 10.09 -7.11
CA TYR A 175 6.21 8.83 -7.08
C TYR A 175 4.71 9.02 -6.81
N LEU A 176 4.34 9.88 -5.86
CA LEU A 176 2.94 10.18 -5.58
C LEU A 176 2.26 10.86 -6.78
N ASP A 177 2.93 11.82 -7.43
CA ASP A 177 2.45 12.51 -8.64
C ASP A 177 2.31 11.52 -9.82
N ASN A 178 3.36 10.77 -10.14
CA ASN A 178 3.35 9.82 -11.27
C ASN A 178 2.30 8.72 -11.09
N PHE A 179 2.11 8.17 -9.87
CA PHE A 179 1.04 7.19 -9.63
C PHE A 179 -0.36 7.83 -9.70
N SER A 180 -0.53 9.07 -9.23
CA SER A 180 -1.81 9.79 -9.34
C SER A 180 -2.21 10.03 -10.79
N GLU A 181 -1.26 10.42 -11.65
CA GLU A 181 -1.49 10.54 -13.09
C GLU A 181 -1.86 9.19 -13.74
N LEU A 182 -1.16 8.10 -13.38
CA LEU A 182 -1.49 6.76 -13.89
C LEU A 182 -2.89 6.29 -13.47
N ILE A 183 -3.32 6.58 -12.24
CA ILE A 183 -4.67 6.32 -11.76
C ILE A 183 -5.70 7.07 -12.62
N GLU A 184 -5.51 8.37 -12.87
CA GLU A 184 -6.42 9.15 -13.72
C GLU A 184 -6.44 8.69 -15.19
N LEU A 185 -5.32 8.17 -15.71
CA LEU A 185 -5.25 7.59 -17.05
C LEU A 185 -6.04 6.28 -17.16
N TYR A 186 -5.88 5.35 -16.21
CA TYR A 186 -6.34 3.95 -16.30
C TYR A 186 -7.54 3.59 -15.42
N LYS A 187 -8.12 4.51 -14.66
CA LYS A 187 -9.42 4.31 -14.00
C LYS A 187 -10.57 4.19 -15.01
N ALA A 188 -11.73 3.71 -14.54
CA ALA A 188 -12.94 3.68 -15.36
C ALA A 188 -13.31 5.08 -15.89
N GLY A 189 -13.44 5.21 -17.21
CA GLY A 189 -13.68 6.50 -17.88
C GLY A 189 -12.46 7.43 -18.00
N GLY A 190 -11.27 6.97 -17.59
CA GLY A 190 -10.00 7.68 -17.80
C GLY A 190 -9.59 7.76 -19.27
N ALA A 191 -8.54 8.52 -19.57
CA ALA A 191 -8.10 8.80 -20.95
C ALA A 191 -7.65 7.55 -21.73
N LYS A 192 -7.38 6.42 -21.05
CA LYS A 192 -7.04 5.13 -21.66
C LYS A 192 -8.25 4.25 -21.97
N GLY A 193 -9.47 4.74 -21.71
CA GLY A 193 -10.72 4.08 -22.13
C GLY A 193 -11.07 2.81 -21.34
N ARG A 194 -10.48 2.59 -20.17
CA ARG A 194 -10.85 1.48 -19.28
C ARG A 194 -12.29 1.66 -18.75
N THR A 195 -12.97 0.54 -18.48
CA THR A 195 -14.31 0.45 -17.90
C THR A 195 -14.22 0.02 -16.43
N LEU A 196 -15.35 -0.18 -15.72
CA LEU A 196 -15.32 -0.68 -14.34
C LEU A 196 -14.78 -2.12 -14.26
N GLU A 197 -14.95 -2.89 -15.33
CA GLU A 197 -14.54 -4.29 -15.45
C GLU A 197 -13.03 -4.47 -15.70
N ASN A 198 -12.34 -3.45 -16.25
CA ASN A 198 -10.90 -3.53 -16.57
C ASN A 198 -10.09 -2.28 -16.16
N GLN A 199 -10.61 -1.45 -15.26
CA GLN A 199 -9.84 -0.37 -14.64
C GLN A 199 -8.64 -0.91 -13.86
N VAL A 200 -7.57 -0.12 -13.79
CA VAL A 200 -6.33 -0.53 -13.11
C VAL A 200 -6.28 0.03 -11.70
N THR A 201 -6.12 -0.85 -10.71
CA THR A 201 -5.83 -0.48 -9.32
C THR A 201 -4.32 -0.34 -9.12
N PHE A 202 -3.88 0.79 -8.59
CA PHE A 202 -2.47 1.03 -8.29
C PHE A 202 -2.21 0.80 -6.80
N VAL A 203 -1.32 -0.15 -6.51
CA VAL A 203 -0.88 -0.46 -5.14
C VAL A 203 0.39 0.32 -4.85
N PHE A 204 0.31 1.19 -3.85
CA PHE A 204 1.46 1.92 -3.34
C PHE A 204 2.33 0.99 -2.50
N MET A 205 3.61 1.34 -2.35
CA MET A 205 4.56 0.52 -1.63
C MET A 205 5.58 1.40 -0.92
N THR A 206 5.88 1.10 0.34
CA THR A 206 6.96 1.76 1.08
C THR A 206 8.30 1.05 0.87
N GLY A 207 9.41 1.72 1.15
CA GLY A 207 10.73 1.09 1.09
C GLY A 207 11.03 0.29 2.37
N TYR A 208 12.03 -0.58 2.30
CA TYR A 208 12.58 -1.27 3.47
C TYR A 208 13.16 -0.29 4.50
N ALA A 209 13.21 -0.70 5.77
CA ALA A 209 13.71 0.13 6.85
C ALA A 209 15.24 0.27 6.84
N ARG A 210 15.73 1.50 7.03
CA ARG A 210 17.16 1.78 7.09
C ARG A 210 17.44 3.04 7.90
N GLY A 211 18.44 2.95 8.78
CA GLY A 211 18.82 4.02 9.70
C GLY A 211 17.89 4.15 10.91
N SER A 212 18.04 5.25 11.65
CA SER A 212 17.14 5.62 12.75
C SER A 212 15.80 6.13 12.23
N ASP A 213 14.77 6.06 13.08
CA ASP A 213 13.37 6.45 12.87
C ASP A 213 13.11 7.89 12.40
N GLY A 214 14.15 8.68 12.10
CA GLY A 214 14.06 9.88 11.28
C GLY A 214 13.09 10.95 11.79
N ASN A 215 12.74 10.93 13.09
CA ASN A 215 11.74 11.84 13.65
C ASN A 215 12.25 13.30 13.80
N THR A 216 13.36 13.61 13.14
CA THR A 216 13.86 14.96 12.88
C THR A 216 13.44 15.37 11.47
N PRO A 217 12.39 16.19 11.28
CA PRO A 217 11.92 16.61 9.95
C PRO A 217 12.82 17.68 9.29
N GLU A 218 13.94 18.03 9.91
CA GLU A 218 14.88 19.05 9.44
C GLU A 218 15.94 18.51 8.48
N PRO A 219 16.51 19.34 7.58
CA PRO A 219 17.65 18.96 6.75
C PRO A 219 18.82 18.40 7.59
N PRO A 220 19.47 17.30 7.18
CA PRO A 220 19.35 16.63 5.87
C PRO A 220 18.23 15.56 5.76
N TYR A 221 17.46 15.28 6.82
CA TYR A 221 16.65 14.07 6.94
C TYR A 221 15.28 14.11 6.24
N ILE A 222 14.99 15.18 5.48
CA ILE A 222 13.72 15.35 4.77
C ILE A 222 13.41 14.20 3.78
N ARG A 223 14.45 13.57 3.20
CA ARG A 223 14.34 12.36 2.36
C ARG A 223 14.91 11.10 3.04
N SER A 224 14.86 11.06 4.37
CA SER A 224 15.14 9.83 5.10
C SER A 224 14.11 8.74 4.77
N PRO A 225 14.47 7.46 4.85
CA PRO A 225 13.55 6.36 4.66
C PRO A 225 12.25 6.46 5.47
N TYR A 226 12.31 6.84 6.75
CA TYR A 226 11.11 7.09 7.57
C TYR A 226 10.24 8.24 7.04
N GLN A 227 10.83 9.39 6.69
CA GLN A 227 10.03 10.53 6.21
C GLN A 227 9.38 10.21 4.85
N ASN A 228 10.04 9.43 3.99
CA ASN A 228 9.46 8.96 2.74
C ASN A 228 8.38 7.89 2.96
N HIS A 229 8.59 6.93 3.87
CA HIS A 229 7.55 6.00 4.36
C HIS A 229 6.30 6.75 4.82
N LYS A 230 6.48 7.70 5.74
CA LYS A 230 5.39 8.46 6.34
C LYS A 230 4.57 9.20 5.28
N ARG A 231 5.21 9.84 4.31
CA ARG A 231 4.50 10.52 3.21
C ARG A 231 3.67 9.56 2.37
N ILE A 232 4.21 8.40 2.00
CA ILE A 232 3.44 7.39 1.25
C ILE A 232 2.23 6.92 2.07
N VAL A 233 2.43 6.55 3.33
CA VAL A 233 1.34 6.04 4.18
C VAL A 233 0.28 7.10 4.47
N ASP A 234 0.68 8.35 4.76
CA ASP A 234 -0.26 9.47 4.95
C ASP A 234 -1.05 9.75 3.65
N PHE A 235 -0.37 9.75 2.49
CA PHE A 235 -1.01 9.94 1.19
C PHE A 235 -2.01 8.82 0.86
N CYS A 236 -1.65 7.57 1.12
CA CYS A 236 -2.54 6.42 0.92
C CYS A 236 -3.75 6.47 1.86
N LYS A 237 -3.55 6.84 3.13
CA LYS A 237 -4.64 7.02 4.10
C LYS A 237 -5.59 8.16 3.69
N ALA A 238 -5.06 9.29 3.22
CA ALA A 238 -5.85 10.45 2.78
C ALA A 238 -6.72 10.15 1.55
N ASN A 239 -6.20 9.35 0.61
CA ASN A 239 -6.87 9.06 -0.66
C ASN A 239 -7.56 7.67 -0.70
N SER A 240 -7.53 6.91 0.39
CA SER A 240 -8.01 5.51 0.46
C SER A 240 -7.34 4.56 -0.54
N TYR A 241 -6.05 4.78 -0.84
CA TYR A 241 -5.27 3.88 -1.70
C TYR A 241 -4.72 2.67 -0.94
N PHE A 242 -4.57 1.56 -1.66
CA PHE A 242 -3.92 0.34 -1.19
C PHE A 242 -2.41 0.57 -1.03
N CYS A 243 -1.83 0.11 0.07
CA CYS A 243 -0.40 0.24 0.33
C CYS A 243 0.20 -1.02 0.96
N LEU A 244 1.32 -1.51 0.43
CA LEU A 244 2.15 -2.55 1.04
C LEU A 244 3.27 -1.88 1.86
N ASP A 245 3.18 -1.94 3.19
CA ASP A 245 4.05 -1.15 4.08
C ASP A 245 5.25 -1.94 4.63
N TYR A 246 6.23 -2.21 3.76
CA TYR A 246 7.51 -2.82 4.09
C TYR A 246 8.19 -2.19 5.31
N TRP A 247 8.25 -0.85 5.40
CA TRP A 247 8.88 -0.17 6.54
C TRP A 247 8.29 -0.64 7.88
N SER A 248 6.97 -0.78 7.96
CA SER A 248 6.32 -1.29 9.17
C SER A 248 6.68 -2.76 9.45
N HIS A 249 6.74 -3.61 8.43
CA HIS A 249 7.12 -5.03 8.54
C HIS A 249 8.54 -5.20 9.06
N ASP A 250 9.43 -4.26 8.72
CA ASP A 250 10.84 -4.28 9.11
C ASP A 250 11.08 -3.70 10.51
N THR A 251 10.14 -2.90 11.04
CA THR A 251 10.34 -2.10 12.26
C THR A 251 9.52 -2.56 13.47
N HIS A 252 8.65 -3.57 13.33
CA HIS A 252 7.82 -4.07 14.43
C HIS A 252 8.05 -5.56 14.64
N GLN A 253 8.24 -5.98 15.90
CA GLN A 253 8.28 -7.40 16.25
C GLN A 253 6.97 -8.10 15.85
N TYR A 254 7.09 -9.33 15.35
CA TYR A 254 6.01 -10.06 14.71
C TYR A 254 4.82 -10.34 15.65
N GLU A 255 5.09 -10.71 16.90
CA GLU A 255 4.06 -11.10 17.86
C GLU A 255 3.62 -9.93 18.77
N THR A 256 4.59 -9.21 19.36
CA THR A 256 4.34 -8.20 20.39
C THR A 256 3.99 -6.81 19.85
N ASP A 257 4.13 -6.58 18.53
CA ASP A 257 4.05 -5.27 17.88
C ASP A 257 5.00 -4.22 18.49
N GLU A 258 6.07 -4.66 19.18
CA GLU A 258 7.09 -3.77 19.74
C GLU A 258 7.87 -3.07 18.60
N PHE A 259 8.00 -1.74 18.70
CA PHE A 259 8.64 -0.91 17.68
C PHE A 259 10.16 -0.79 17.88
N TYR A 260 10.92 -1.06 16.83
CA TYR A 260 12.38 -1.03 16.75
C TYR A 260 12.82 0.18 15.90
N PRO A 261 13.03 1.37 16.51
CA PRO A 261 13.30 2.62 15.79
C PRO A 261 14.63 2.65 15.03
N ASN A 262 15.48 1.62 15.13
CA ASN A 262 16.75 1.53 14.42
C ASN A 262 16.85 0.24 13.57
N ALA A 263 15.73 -0.42 13.29
CA ALA A 263 15.72 -1.64 12.51
C ALA A 263 16.26 -1.44 11.09
N GLN A 264 16.87 -2.49 10.55
CA GLN A 264 17.38 -2.52 9.17
C GLN A 264 16.70 -3.68 8.45
N GLY A 265 15.95 -3.41 7.38
CA GLY A 265 15.18 -4.42 6.63
C GLY A 265 16.03 -5.48 5.92
N ASN A 266 17.35 -5.28 5.83
CA ASN A 266 18.30 -6.29 5.34
C ASN A 266 18.90 -7.15 6.47
N THR A 267 18.80 -6.69 7.72
CA THR A 267 19.30 -7.42 8.91
C THR A 267 18.37 -7.21 10.12
N PRO A 268 17.08 -7.61 10.05
CA PRO A 268 16.12 -7.40 11.13
C PRO A 268 16.33 -8.43 12.26
N THR A 269 17.38 -8.25 13.07
CA THR A 269 17.79 -9.22 14.10
C THR A 269 16.69 -9.61 15.09
N HIS A 270 15.77 -8.70 15.39
CA HIS A 270 14.61 -8.97 16.25
C HIS A 270 13.65 -10.04 15.66
N LEU A 271 13.58 -10.17 14.34
CA LEU A 271 12.81 -11.24 13.68
C LEU A 271 13.54 -12.58 13.75
N LEU A 272 14.87 -12.59 13.66
CA LEU A 272 15.69 -13.79 13.84
C LEU A 272 15.57 -14.33 15.27
N ASP A 273 15.56 -13.45 16.28
CA ASP A 273 15.32 -13.85 17.68
C ASP A 273 13.96 -14.58 17.79
N TRP A 274 12.89 -14.04 17.18
CA TRP A 274 11.57 -14.69 17.17
C TRP A 274 11.58 -16.03 16.40
N MET A 275 12.23 -16.11 15.23
CA MET A 275 12.34 -17.33 14.41
C MET A 275 13.01 -18.49 15.16
N ASN A 276 14.02 -18.19 15.98
CA ASN A 276 14.73 -19.19 16.79
C ASN A 276 13.84 -19.75 17.93
N ASP A 277 12.98 -18.90 18.50
CA ASP A 277 12.04 -19.31 19.57
C ASP A 277 10.78 -20.02 19.01
N HIS A 278 10.48 -19.88 17.71
CA HIS A 278 9.26 -20.40 17.06
C HIS A 278 9.52 -21.34 15.86
N PRO A 279 10.27 -22.45 16.04
CA PRO A 279 10.55 -23.39 14.96
C PRO A 279 9.28 -24.06 14.43
N GLY A 280 8.95 -23.79 13.16
CA GLY A 280 7.78 -24.35 12.47
C GLY A 280 6.57 -23.39 12.33
N ASP A 281 6.63 -22.21 12.95
CA ASP A 281 5.64 -21.12 12.75
C ASP A 281 6.09 -20.12 11.66
N TRP A 282 7.09 -20.51 10.87
CA TRP A 282 7.61 -19.83 9.69
C TRP A 282 8.15 -20.87 8.68
N TYR A 283 8.34 -20.45 7.43
CA TYR A 283 8.93 -21.23 6.34
C TYR A 283 10.14 -20.52 5.72
N GLU A 284 11.07 -21.29 5.16
CA GLU A 284 12.22 -20.77 4.40
C GLU A 284 11.75 -20.20 3.05
N CYS A 285 12.28 -19.04 2.66
CA CYS A 285 12.02 -18.41 1.36
C CYS A 285 13.20 -17.60 0.78
N ASP A 286 14.34 -17.49 1.47
CA ASP A 286 15.56 -16.77 1.04
C ASP A 286 15.29 -15.33 0.51
N PRO A 287 14.65 -14.45 1.31
CA PRO A 287 14.25 -13.12 0.84
C PRO A 287 15.49 -12.27 0.53
N ALA A 288 15.61 -11.81 -0.71
CA ALA A 288 16.82 -11.12 -1.20
C ALA A 288 17.31 -9.96 -0.32
N HIS A 289 18.61 -9.98 0.02
CA HIS A 289 19.29 -9.13 1.01
C HIS A 289 18.97 -9.40 2.49
N ALA A 290 18.17 -10.42 2.80
CA ALA A 290 17.76 -10.79 4.15
C ALA A 290 17.67 -12.33 4.32
N SER A 291 18.58 -13.08 3.69
CA SER A 291 18.59 -14.56 3.60
C SER A 291 18.54 -15.31 4.95
N ASP A 292 19.01 -14.70 6.03
CA ASP A 292 18.98 -15.29 7.38
C ASP A 292 17.67 -14.93 8.15
N TYR A 293 16.68 -14.31 7.48
CA TYR A 293 15.52 -13.66 8.09
C TYR A 293 14.21 -13.97 7.35
N ASP A 294 13.98 -15.23 6.96
CA ASP A 294 12.84 -15.67 6.12
C ASP A 294 11.46 -15.17 6.57
N LEU A 295 11.24 -15.01 7.89
CA LEU A 295 10.01 -14.42 8.42
C LEU A 295 9.65 -13.10 7.75
N LEU A 296 10.64 -12.32 7.30
CA LEU A 296 10.40 -11.08 6.59
C LEU A 296 9.68 -11.29 5.24
N GLY A 297 10.10 -12.28 4.45
CA GLY A 297 9.41 -12.66 3.22
C GLY A 297 8.02 -13.21 3.51
N ASN A 298 7.90 -14.01 4.56
CA ASN A 298 6.63 -14.62 4.97
C ASN A 298 5.58 -13.55 5.34
N ARG A 299 5.99 -12.55 6.14
CA ARG A 299 5.17 -11.37 6.49
C ARG A 299 4.68 -10.61 5.27
N ARG A 300 5.56 -10.42 4.28
CA ARG A 300 5.25 -9.71 3.03
C ARG A 300 4.27 -10.50 2.16
N ALA A 301 4.40 -11.82 2.11
CA ALA A 301 3.44 -12.71 1.47
C ALA A 301 2.05 -12.66 2.15
N TYR A 302 1.99 -12.63 3.49
CA TYR A 302 0.75 -12.51 4.24
C TYR A 302 0.03 -11.18 3.94
N ALA A 303 0.78 -10.08 3.97
CA ALA A 303 0.30 -8.73 3.63
C ALA A 303 -0.16 -8.63 2.16
N ALA A 304 0.57 -9.25 1.23
CA ALA A 304 0.20 -9.26 -0.19
C ALA A 304 -1.12 -10.02 -0.43
N TRP A 305 -1.28 -11.23 0.11
CA TRP A 305 -2.55 -11.98 -0.01
C TRP A 305 -3.75 -11.25 0.58
N TRP A 306 -3.56 -10.53 1.69
CA TRP A 306 -4.58 -9.63 2.21
C TRP A 306 -4.92 -8.51 1.22
N LEU A 307 -3.93 -7.83 0.63
CA LEU A 307 -4.18 -6.80 -0.40
C LEU A 307 -4.96 -7.37 -1.59
N TRP A 308 -4.57 -8.53 -2.11
CA TRP A 308 -5.24 -9.16 -3.26
C TRP A 308 -6.70 -9.52 -2.94
N ALA A 309 -6.97 -10.08 -1.76
CA ALA A 309 -8.33 -10.36 -1.31
C ALA A 309 -9.18 -9.08 -1.18
N ARG A 310 -8.59 -7.99 -0.65
CA ARG A 310 -9.26 -6.69 -0.48
C ARG A 310 -9.53 -5.98 -1.81
N ILE A 311 -8.59 -6.00 -2.75
CA ILE A 311 -8.76 -5.48 -4.12
C ILE A 311 -9.84 -6.30 -4.86
N ALA A 312 -9.90 -7.61 -4.65
CA ALA A 312 -10.95 -8.50 -5.13
C ALA A 312 -12.30 -8.38 -4.37
N GLY A 313 -12.53 -7.26 -3.65
CA GLY A 313 -13.81 -6.91 -3.06
C GLY A 313 -14.12 -7.55 -1.72
N TRP A 314 -13.13 -8.04 -0.97
CA TRP A 314 -13.31 -8.27 0.48
C TRP A 314 -13.24 -6.94 1.24
N ASP A 315 -14.15 -6.75 2.19
CA ASP A 315 -14.27 -5.52 2.98
C ASP A 315 -13.22 -5.41 4.09
N GLY A 316 -12.68 -6.56 4.54
CA GLY A 316 -11.59 -6.66 5.51
C GLY A 316 -11.99 -7.17 6.90
N ASN A 317 -13.21 -7.72 7.04
CA ASN A 317 -13.74 -8.30 8.28
C ASN A 317 -14.25 -9.74 8.07
#